data_AF-A0A957YS16-F1
#
_entry.id   AF-A0A957YS16-F1
#
_cell.length_a   1.000
_cell.length_b   1.000
_cell.length_c   1.000
_cell.angle_alpha   90.00
_cell.angle_beta   90.00
_cell.angle_gamma   90.00
#
_symmetry.space_group_name_H-M   'P 1'
#
loop_
_entity.id
_entity.type
_entity.pdbx_description
1 polymer ?
#
loop_
_entity_poly.entity_id
_entity_poly.type
_entity_poly.pdbx_seq_one_letter_code
_entity_poly.pdbx_strand_id
1 'polypeptide(L)'
;HHQKRYEKYPNVLTVGWMNQSNAQAEAVFRYLAHRNAINMYAKTAVCGLVTGQPSEADLTSLTESWLDAIASASSSPVPALPTQAVSSAEATPIRKAVLLVGSPRTRKSTSASLGTYLFEQIKSRGVETEIIQIYTSINSPQKSQAMIDAVNNADLTVLAFPLYVDSLPAPVIAALEKISTNRSGGNSKFAAVANCGFPEAHHNDAALGICAEFASQNGFEWLGSLALGGGEGLVHGTPLNEMSGPAIPIKKSLEIAAEALSNGQPIPQSARDLLAKPVIPNWLYKMFGGFGWKQSAKKYGVKDLSSRPY
;
A
#
# COMPACT_ATOMS: atom_id res chain seq x y z
N HIS A 1 -16.61 0.95 -9.52
CA HIS A 1 -16.20 -0.43 -9.79
C HIS A 1 -16.38 -0.72 -11.27
N HIS A 2 -15.50 -1.53 -11.86
CA HIS A 2 -15.44 -1.74 -13.30
C HIS A 2 -16.77 -2.31 -13.84
N GLN A 3 -17.03 -2.18 -15.13
CA GLN A 3 -18.17 -2.86 -15.73
C GLN A 3 -17.76 -4.31 -16.02
N LYS A 4 -18.68 -5.25 -15.78
CA LYS A 4 -18.50 -6.63 -16.22
C LYS A 4 -18.34 -6.61 -17.75
N ARG A 5 -17.19 -7.09 -18.21
CA ARG A 5 -16.86 -7.18 -19.64
C ARG A 5 -17.20 -8.54 -20.21
N TYR A 6 -17.28 -9.60 -19.42
CA TYR A 6 -17.55 -10.95 -19.89
C TYR A 6 -18.83 -11.51 -19.27
N GLU A 7 -19.44 -12.50 -19.91
CA GLU A 7 -20.64 -13.18 -19.38
C GLU A 7 -20.30 -14.13 -18.23
N LYS A 8 -19.13 -14.77 -18.31
CA LYS A 8 -18.64 -15.75 -17.35
C LYS A 8 -17.39 -15.22 -16.67
N TYR A 9 -17.37 -15.34 -15.34
CA TYR A 9 -16.22 -15.04 -14.49
C TYR A 9 -15.92 -16.28 -13.64
N PRO A 10 -14.64 -16.58 -13.39
CA PRO A 10 -14.26 -17.77 -12.66
C PRO A 10 -14.62 -17.66 -11.18
N ASN A 11 -14.81 -18.80 -10.52
CA ASN A 11 -14.68 -18.87 -9.07
C ASN A 11 -13.19 -18.77 -8.70
N VAL A 12 -12.88 -18.28 -7.52
CA VAL A 12 -11.49 -18.08 -7.07
C VAL A 12 -11.25 -18.88 -5.80
N LEU A 13 -10.23 -19.74 -5.84
CA LEU A 13 -9.61 -20.32 -4.65
C LEU A 13 -8.25 -19.65 -4.46
N THR A 14 -8.02 -19.04 -3.31
CA THR A 14 -6.73 -18.47 -2.93
C THR A 14 -6.22 -19.23 -1.71
N VAL A 15 -5.00 -19.79 -1.80
CA VAL A 15 -4.37 -20.54 -0.71
C VAL A 15 -3.14 -19.79 -0.25
N GLY A 16 -3.11 -19.43 1.03
CA GLY A 16 -1.94 -18.85 1.69
C GLY A 16 -1.14 -19.94 2.38
N TRP A 17 0.18 -19.75 2.48
CA TRP A 17 1.05 -20.64 3.24
C TRP A 17 1.91 -19.82 4.19
N MET A 18 1.90 -20.19 5.46
CA MET A 18 2.69 -19.55 6.51
C MET A 18 3.48 -20.59 7.29
N ASN A 19 4.72 -20.29 7.68
CA ASN A 19 5.54 -21.23 8.44
C ASN A 19 5.04 -21.40 9.89
N GLN A 20 4.48 -20.33 10.47
CA GLN A 20 3.96 -20.28 11.83
C GLN A 20 2.66 -19.47 11.83
N SER A 21 1.80 -19.72 12.82
CA SER A 21 0.56 -18.96 12.98
C SER A 21 0.87 -17.50 13.30
N ASN A 22 0.24 -16.60 12.56
CA ASN A 22 0.27 -15.17 12.83
C ASN A 22 -1.08 -14.57 12.40
N ALA A 23 -1.90 -14.24 13.40
CA ALA A 23 -3.27 -13.79 13.18
C ALA A 23 -3.36 -12.47 12.40
N GLN A 24 -2.37 -11.58 12.54
CA GLN A 24 -2.34 -10.30 11.82
C GLN A 24 -2.04 -10.51 10.33
N ALA A 25 -1.00 -11.27 10.03
CA ALA A 25 -0.65 -11.65 8.66
C ALA A 25 -1.78 -12.44 7.97
N GLU A 26 -2.42 -13.38 8.69
CA GLU A 26 -3.59 -14.11 8.18
C GLU A 26 -4.75 -13.17 7.84
N ALA A 27 -5.10 -12.23 8.74
CA ALA A 27 -6.20 -11.32 8.51
C ALA A 27 -5.94 -10.38 7.32
N VAL A 28 -4.71 -9.88 7.17
CA VAL A 28 -4.27 -9.09 6.00
C VAL A 28 -4.37 -9.93 4.72
N PHE A 29 -3.88 -11.18 4.74
CA PHE A 29 -3.95 -12.09 3.60
C PHE A 29 -5.39 -12.38 3.17
N ARG A 30 -6.26 -12.74 4.12
CA ARG A 30 -7.67 -13.00 3.83
C ARG A 30 -8.35 -11.76 3.25
N TYR A 31 -8.06 -10.58 3.79
CA TYR A 31 -8.61 -9.32 3.28
C TYR A 31 -8.14 -9.04 1.85
N LEU A 32 -6.85 -9.23 1.56
CA LEU A 32 -6.33 -9.12 0.20
C LEU A 32 -7.00 -10.10 -0.77
N ALA A 33 -7.12 -11.38 -0.38
CA ALA A 33 -7.77 -12.40 -1.19
C ALA A 33 -9.23 -12.04 -1.50
N HIS A 34 -9.98 -11.56 -0.50
CA HIS A 34 -11.34 -11.08 -0.67
C HIS A 34 -11.43 -9.90 -1.65
N ARG A 35 -10.55 -8.90 -1.51
CA ARG A 35 -10.48 -7.73 -2.39
C ARG A 35 -10.17 -8.11 -3.84
N ASN A 36 -9.23 -9.03 -4.04
CA ASN A 36 -8.88 -9.55 -5.36
C ASN A 36 -10.05 -10.33 -5.99
N ALA A 37 -10.78 -11.12 -5.21
CA ALA A 37 -11.97 -11.82 -5.69
C ALA A 37 -13.07 -10.85 -6.19
N ILE A 38 -13.26 -9.71 -5.52
CA ILE A 38 -14.15 -8.63 -6.00
C ILE A 38 -13.67 -8.08 -7.35
N ASN A 39 -12.37 -7.81 -7.49
CA ASN A 39 -11.82 -7.30 -8.76
C ASN A 39 -11.96 -8.29 -9.92
N MET A 40 -11.93 -9.59 -9.62
CA MET A 40 -12.13 -10.67 -10.59
C MET A 40 -13.62 -10.98 -10.86
N TYR A 41 -14.56 -10.30 -10.20
CA TYR A 41 -16.00 -10.61 -10.25
C TYR A 41 -16.32 -12.08 -9.93
N ALA A 42 -15.55 -12.68 -9.03
CA ALA A 42 -15.75 -14.06 -8.64
C ALA A 42 -17.16 -14.26 -8.08
N LYS A 43 -17.85 -15.32 -8.52
CA LYS A 43 -19.16 -15.69 -7.96
C LYS A 43 -19.00 -16.35 -6.60
N THR A 44 -18.04 -17.27 -6.51
CA THR A 44 -17.62 -17.93 -5.28
C THR A 44 -16.14 -17.64 -5.05
N ALA A 45 -15.80 -17.26 -3.82
CA ALA A 45 -14.43 -16.98 -3.41
C ALA A 45 -14.10 -17.76 -2.14
N VAL A 46 -13.15 -18.69 -2.22
CA VAL A 46 -12.67 -19.47 -1.08
C VAL A 46 -11.23 -19.08 -0.76
N CYS A 47 -10.94 -18.88 0.51
CA CYS A 47 -9.63 -18.50 1.02
C CYS A 47 -9.15 -19.55 2.03
N GLY A 48 -8.23 -20.40 1.57
CA GLY A 48 -7.55 -21.41 2.38
C GLY A 48 -6.26 -20.89 3.00
N LEU A 49 -5.87 -21.47 4.12
CA LEU A 49 -4.59 -21.20 4.76
C LEU A 49 -3.94 -22.52 5.18
N VAL A 50 -2.66 -22.65 4.86
CA VAL A 50 -1.78 -23.70 5.34
C VAL A 50 -0.81 -23.09 6.34
N THR A 51 -0.63 -23.73 7.49
CA THR A 51 0.35 -23.32 8.51
C THR A 51 1.32 -24.46 8.79
N GLY A 52 2.62 -24.14 8.83
CA GLY A 52 3.67 -25.10 9.13
C GLY A 52 3.91 -26.10 7.98
N GLN A 53 4.10 -27.36 8.35
CA GLN A 53 4.34 -28.48 7.46
C GLN A 53 3.32 -29.59 7.79
N PRO A 54 2.06 -29.44 7.40
CA PRO A 54 1.03 -30.46 7.62
C PRO A 54 1.37 -31.77 6.90
N SER A 55 0.77 -32.88 7.36
CA SER A 55 0.90 -34.16 6.65
C SER A 55 0.22 -34.11 5.27
N GLU A 56 0.60 -35.01 4.36
CA GLU A 56 -0.05 -35.13 3.05
C GLU A 56 -1.55 -35.42 3.17
N ALA A 57 -1.95 -36.21 4.18
CA ALA A 57 -3.35 -36.49 4.48
C ALA A 57 -4.12 -35.23 4.91
N ASP A 58 -3.51 -34.40 5.77
CA ASP A 58 -4.11 -33.14 6.20
C ASP A 58 -4.23 -32.15 5.04
N LEU A 59 -3.19 -32.03 4.20
CA LEU A 59 -3.22 -31.19 3.00
C LEU A 59 -4.30 -31.63 2.01
N THR A 60 -4.47 -32.94 1.82
CA THR A 60 -5.52 -33.50 0.96
C THR A 60 -6.88 -33.14 1.52
N SER A 61 -7.13 -33.39 2.80
CA SER A 61 -8.39 -33.06 3.47
C SER A 61 -8.74 -31.57 3.41
N LEU A 62 -7.76 -30.69 3.66
CA LEU A 62 -7.93 -29.24 3.52
C LEU A 62 -8.29 -28.83 2.09
N THR A 63 -7.58 -29.39 1.11
CA THR A 63 -7.79 -29.08 -0.31
C THR A 63 -9.18 -29.55 -0.77
N GLU A 64 -9.58 -30.76 -0.42
CA GLU A 64 -10.93 -31.29 -0.69
C GLU A 64 -12.00 -30.38 -0.08
N SER A 65 -11.84 -29.98 1.19
CA SER A 65 -12.75 -29.05 1.86
C SER A 65 -12.92 -27.72 1.11
N TRP A 66 -11.82 -27.14 0.60
CA TRP A 66 -11.89 -25.89 -0.16
C TRP A 66 -12.50 -26.06 -1.55
N LEU A 67 -12.23 -27.18 -2.23
CA LEU A 67 -12.82 -27.50 -3.52
C LEU A 67 -14.32 -27.78 -3.40
N ASP A 68 -14.75 -28.46 -2.34
CA ASP A 68 -16.16 -28.68 -2.03
C ASP A 68 -16.88 -27.36 -1.73
N ALA A 69 -16.24 -26.42 -1.02
CA ALA A 69 -16.77 -25.09 -0.81
C ALA A 69 -16.95 -24.33 -2.14
N ILE A 70 -16.01 -24.45 -3.09
CA ILE A 70 -16.15 -23.89 -4.44
C ILE A 70 -17.31 -24.55 -5.19
N ALA A 71 -17.40 -25.88 -5.16
CA ALA A 71 -18.42 -26.66 -5.87
C ALA A 71 -19.84 -26.38 -5.33
N SER A 72 -19.97 -26.17 -4.03
CA SER A 72 -21.23 -25.83 -3.33
C SER A 72 -21.57 -24.34 -3.34
N ALA A 73 -20.77 -23.51 -4.02
CA ALA A 73 -20.92 -22.05 -4.04
C ALA A 73 -20.87 -21.38 -2.66
N SER A 74 -20.16 -21.98 -1.71
CA SER A 74 -19.96 -21.47 -0.36
C SER A 74 -18.68 -20.64 -0.29
N SER A 75 -18.82 -19.31 -0.25
CA SER A 75 -17.67 -18.41 -0.14
C SER A 75 -17.13 -18.34 1.29
N SER A 76 -15.82 -18.11 1.43
CA SER A 76 -15.23 -17.72 2.71
C SER A 76 -15.83 -16.39 3.20
N PRO A 77 -15.92 -16.20 4.53
CA PRO A 77 -16.48 -14.98 5.10
C PRO A 77 -15.65 -13.76 4.72
N VAL A 78 -16.31 -12.59 4.69
CA VAL A 78 -15.63 -11.30 4.50
C VAL A 78 -14.81 -10.99 5.75
N PRO A 79 -13.47 -10.94 5.67
CA PRO A 79 -12.66 -10.64 6.83
C PRO A 79 -12.71 -9.15 7.14
N ALA A 80 -12.70 -8.80 8.43
CA ALA A 80 -12.38 -7.45 8.83
C ALA A 80 -10.87 -7.21 8.64
N LEU A 81 -10.50 -6.02 8.18
CA LEU A 81 -9.10 -5.61 8.25
C LEU A 81 -8.74 -5.43 9.74
N PRO A 82 -7.64 -6.02 10.22
CA PRO A 82 -7.25 -5.84 11.60
C PRO A 82 -6.89 -4.37 11.86
N THR A 83 -7.22 -3.88 13.05
CA THR A 83 -6.72 -2.57 13.49
C THR A 83 -5.24 -2.71 13.75
N GLN A 84 -4.43 -1.96 13.02
CA GLN A 84 -3.00 -1.90 13.28
C GLN A 84 -2.74 -1.01 14.48
N ALA A 85 -2.34 -1.63 15.59
CA ALA A 85 -1.85 -0.88 16.73
C ALA A 85 -0.59 -0.11 16.31
N VAL A 86 -0.60 1.20 16.52
CA VAL A 86 0.62 1.99 16.50
C VAL A 86 1.39 1.76 17.79
N SER A 87 2.69 1.99 17.76
CA SER A 87 3.51 1.85 18.95
C SER A 87 3.03 2.71 20.11
N SER A 88 3.20 2.16 21.31
CA SER A 88 3.01 2.82 22.61
C SER A 88 4.33 3.05 23.34
N ALA A 89 5.47 2.76 22.69
CA ALA A 89 6.79 2.95 23.26
C ALA A 89 7.09 4.43 23.52
N GLU A 90 8.04 4.68 24.43
CA GLU A 90 8.47 6.04 24.75
C GLU A 90 9.09 6.71 23.53
N ALA A 91 8.52 7.86 23.15
CA ALA A 91 8.90 8.55 21.92
C ALA A 91 10.30 9.15 22.05
N THR A 92 11.20 8.70 21.18
CA THR A 92 12.54 9.26 21.02
C THR A 92 12.61 10.11 19.76
N PRO A 93 13.07 11.38 19.85
CA PRO A 93 13.21 12.27 18.70
C PRO A 93 14.05 11.64 17.58
N ILE A 94 13.61 11.84 16.34
CA ILE A 94 14.27 11.32 15.15
C ILE A 94 15.43 12.24 14.79
N ARG A 95 16.63 11.69 14.58
CA ARG A 95 17.80 12.43 14.09
C ARG A 95 18.04 12.16 12.61
N LYS A 96 17.81 10.92 12.16
CA LYS A 96 17.96 10.52 10.76
C LYS A 96 16.74 9.79 10.23
N ALA A 97 16.23 10.25 9.10
CA ALA A 97 15.10 9.65 8.40
C ALA A 97 15.42 9.32 6.94
N VAL A 98 14.94 8.19 6.44
CA VAL A 98 15.05 7.80 5.03
C VAL A 98 13.68 7.59 4.40
N LEU A 99 13.47 8.18 3.23
CA LEU A 99 12.29 8.00 2.40
C LEU A 99 12.60 6.99 1.31
N LEU A 100 11.82 5.92 1.25
CA LEU A 100 11.82 4.99 0.15
C LEU A 100 10.64 5.31 -0.78
N VAL A 101 10.92 5.76 -1.99
CA VAL A 101 9.90 5.98 -3.02
C VAL A 101 9.73 4.71 -3.84
N GLY A 102 8.57 4.09 -3.70
CA GLY A 102 8.21 2.81 -4.31
C GLY A 102 7.56 2.90 -5.69
N SER A 103 7.32 4.10 -6.21
CA SER A 103 6.69 4.24 -7.53
C SER A 103 7.67 3.94 -8.68
N PRO A 104 7.29 3.11 -9.66
CA PRO A 104 8.05 2.95 -10.90
C PRO A 104 8.18 4.25 -11.71
N ARG A 105 7.29 5.22 -11.50
CA ARG A 105 7.36 6.56 -12.12
C ARG A 105 8.38 7.48 -11.45
N THR A 106 9.08 7.01 -10.41
CA THR A 106 10.14 7.71 -9.69
C THR A 106 9.72 9.12 -9.26
N ARG A 107 10.53 10.14 -9.54
CA ARG A 107 10.33 11.54 -9.15
C ARG A 107 9.05 12.18 -9.69
N LYS A 108 8.47 11.63 -10.76
CA LYS A 108 7.24 12.14 -11.41
C LYS A 108 5.97 11.43 -10.91
N SER A 109 6.03 10.82 -9.73
CA SER A 109 4.92 10.06 -9.16
C SER A 109 4.26 10.83 -8.03
N THR A 110 2.96 10.60 -7.82
CA THR A 110 2.26 11.11 -6.64
C THR A 110 2.95 10.65 -5.36
N SER A 111 3.43 9.42 -5.28
CA SER A 111 4.15 8.91 -4.11
C SER A 111 5.42 9.70 -3.82
N ALA A 112 6.18 10.09 -4.86
CA ALA A 112 7.33 10.98 -4.73
C ALA A 112 6.91 12.37 -4.25
N SER A 113 5.84 12.96 -4.80
CA SER A 113 5.35 14.27 -4.35
C SER A 113 4.94 14.28 -2.88
N LEU A 114 4.15 13.28 -2.46
CA LEU A 114 3.68 13.16 -1.07
C LEU A 114 4.85 12.93 -0.11
N GLY A 115 5.71 11.95 -0.42
CA GLY A 115 6.85 11.60 0.42
C GLY A 115 7.88 12.73 0.51
N THR A 116 8.19 13.37 -0.61
CA THR A 116 9.18 14.47 -0.64
C THR A 116 8.67 15.66 0.18
N TYR A 117 7.39 16.04 0.04
CA TYR A 117 6.82 17.11 0.86
C TYR A 117 6.86 16.77 2.35
N LEU A 118 6.47 15.55 2.74
CA LEU A 118 6.60 15.07 4.12
C LEU A 118 8.05 15.21 4.63
N PHE A 119 9.02 14.82 3.81
CA PHE A 119 10.45 14.86 4.17
C PHE A 119 11.01 16.29 4.21
N GLU A 120 10.51 17.20 3.38
CA GLU A 120 10.82 18.64 3.50
C GLU A 120 10.34 19.19 4.85
N GLN A 121 9.14 18.81 5.29
CA GLN A 121 8.61 19.20 6.60
C GLN A 121 9.42 18.59 7.75
N ILE A 122 9.77 17.29 7.67
CA ILE A 122 10.63 16.62 8.66
C ILE A 122 12.02 17.28 8.73
N LYS A 123 12.63 17.59 7.57
CA LYS A 123 13.92 18.28 7.49
C LYS A 123 13.87 19.68 8.10
N SER A 124 12.78 20.42 7.89
CA SER A 124 12.60 21.76 8.48
C SER A 124 12.59 21.76 10.02
N ARG A 125 12.39 20.58 10.63
CA ARG A 125 12.40 20.34 12.08
C ARG A 125 13.74 19.81 12.60
N GLY A 126 14.81 19.89 11.79
CA GLY A 126 16.18 19.58 12.21
C GLY A 126 16.61 18.13 12.03
N VAL A 127 15.83 17.30 11.32
CA VAL A 127 16.15 15.90 11.05
C VAL A 127 17.02 15.77 9.78
N GLU A 128 18.06 14.94 9.82
CA GLU A 128 18.81 14.53 8.63
C GLU A 128 17.93 13.64 7.75
N THR A 129 17.77 13.99 6.48
CA THR A 129 16.87 13.27 5.57
C THR A 129 17.56 12.77 4.32
N GLU A 130 17.29 11.53 3.94
CA GLU A 130 17.71 10.94 2.66
C GLU A 130 16.48 10.45 1.86
N ILE A 131 16.52 10.55 0.52
CA ILE A 131 15.44 10.08 -0.36
C ILE A 131 15.99 9.09 -1.38
N ILE A 132 15.46 7.87 -1.40
CA ILE A 132 15.89 6.77 -2.25
C ILE A 132 14.74 6.31 -3.15
N GLN A 133 15.02 6.18 -4.45
CA GLN A 133 14.06 5.67 -5.44
C GLN A 133 14.25 4.16 -5.60
N ILE A 134 13.34 3.35 -5.04
CA ILE A 134 13.45 1.88 -5.02
C ILE A 134 13.67 1.33 -6.43
N TYR A 135 12.85 1.78 -7.38
CA TYR A 135 12.85 1.24 -8.75
C TYR A 135 14.22 1.31 -9.44
N THR A 136 14.98 2.38 -9.20
CA THR A 136 16.32 2.57 -9.79
C THR A 136 17.46 1.99 -8.94
N SER A 137 17.18 1.62 -7.70
CA SER A 137 18.18 1.08 -6.76
C SER A 137 18.19 -0.44 -6.74
N ILE A 138 17.03 -1.08 -6.86
CA ILE A 138 16.87 -2.52 -6.58
C ILE A 138 17.64 -3.44 -7.53
N ASN A 139 17.86 -3.00 -8.77
CA ASN A 139 18.53 -3.76 -9.83
C ASN A 139 20.05 -3.56 -9.88
N SER A 140 20.61 -2.65 -9.06
CA SER A 140 22.06 -2.47 -8.94
C SER A 140 22.51 -3.00 -7.59
N PRO A 141 23.45 -3.97 -7.52
CA PRO A 141 23.95 -4.49 -6.24
C PRO A 141 24.44 -3.38 -5.31
N GLN A 142 25.20 -2.42 -5.84
CA GLN A 142 25.76 -1.30 -5.06
C GLN A 142 24.67 -0.37 -4.53
N LYS A 143 23.70 0.03 -5.37
CA LYS A 143 22.60 0.90 -4.94
C LYS A 143 21.63 0.19 -4.00
N SER A 144 21.40 -1.11 -4.23
CA SER A 144 20.59 -1.95 -3.36
C SER A 144 21.24 -2.06 -1.98
N GLN A 145 22.56 -2.23 -1.91
CA GLN A 145 23.28 -2.24 -0.64
C GLN A 145 23.21 -0.87 0.05
N ALA A 146 23.46 0.22 -0.67
CA ALA A 146 23.36 1.57 -0.11
C ALA A 146 21.95 1.87 0.45
N MET A 147 20.89 1.38 -0.21
CA MET A 147 19.51 1.49 0.30
C MET A 147 19.32 0.71 1.62
N ILE A 148 19.84 -0.52 1.70
CA ILE A 148 19.79 -1.34 2.92
C ILE A 148 20.55 -0.63 4.05
N ASP A 149 21.75 -0.12 3.76
CA ASP A 149 22.58 0.60 4.73
C ASP A 149 21.88 1.86 5.22
N ALA A 150 21.23 2.62 4.33
CA ALA A 150 20.46 3.80 4.70
C ALA A 150 19.29 3.46 5.64
N VAL A 151 18.57 2.36 5.37
CA VAL A 151 17.50 1.85 6.24
C VAL A 151 18.05 1.40 7.59
N ASN A 152 19.16 0.67 7.61
CA ASN A 152 19.77 0.17 8.84
C ASN A 152 20.32 1.29 9.74
N ASN A 153 20.73 2.42 9.15
CA ASN A 153 21.32 3.56 9.85
C ASN A 153 20.31 4.67 10.19
N ALA A 154 19.04 4.56 9.78
CA ALA A 154 18.02 5.57 10.05
C ALA A 154 17.24 5.27 11.34
N ASP A 155 16.87 6.33 12.06
CA ASP A 155 15.93 6.23 13.19
C ASP A 155 14.48 6.06 12.68
N LEU A 156 14.18 6.57 11.48
CA LEU A 156 12.86 6.47 10.83
C LEU A 156 13.00 6.10 9.35
N THR A 157 12.30 5.06 8.91
CA THR A 157 12.07 4.77 7.49
C THR A 157 10.62 5.06 7.13
N VAL A 158 10.40 5.82 6.05
CA VAL A 158 9.06 6.03 5.48
C VAL A 158 9.00 5.43 4.09
N LEU A 159 8.00 4.59 3.83
CA LEU A 159 7.74 4.04 2.49
C LEU A 159 6.59 4.78 1.82
N ALA A 160 6.85 5.45 0.70
CA ALA A 160 5.82 6.11 -0.11
C ALA A 160 5.60 5.37 -1.44
N PHE A 161 4.39 4.87 -1.71
CA PHE A 161 4.14 4.00 -2.86
C PHE A 161 2.71 4.12 -3.44
N PRO A 162 2.53 3.82 -4.74
CA PRO A 162 1.21 3.72 -5.35
C PRO A 162 0.62 2.31 -5.16
N LEU A 163 -0.70 2.20 -5.05
CA LEU A 163 -1.42 0.93 -4.95
C LEU A 163 -1.46 0.20 -6.29
N TYR A 164 -1.02 -1.06 -6.31
CA TYR A 164 -1.03 -1.94 -7.48
C TYR A 164 -1.74 -3.24 -7.09
N VAL A 165 -2.93 -3.49 -7.66
CA VAL A 165 -3.74 -4.71 -7.41
C VAL A 165 -4.02 -4.95 -5.91
N ASP A 166 -4.52 -3.92 -5.23
CA ASP A 166 -4.72 -3.90 -3.76
C ASP A 166 -3.45 -4.18 -2.92
N SER A 167 -2.25 -4.12 -3.53
CA SER A 167 -0.97 -4.40 -2.86
C SER A 167 0.14 -3.41 -3.25
N LEU A 168 1.35 -3.67 -2.77
CA LEU A 168 2.58 -2.95 -3.09
C LEU A 168 3.05 -3.28 -4.53
N PRO A 169 3.73 -2.35 -5.24
CA PRO A 169 4.39 -2.67 -6.50
C PRO A 169 5.45 -3.77 -6.33
N ALA A 170 5.62 -4.66 -7.31
CA ALA A 170 6.59 -5.76 -7.23
C ALA A 170 8.04 -5.32 -6.88
N PRO A 171 8.58 -4.21 -7.41
CA PRO A 171 9.91 -3.72 -7.01
C PRO A 171 9.99 -3.32 -5.53
N VAL A 172 8.87 -2.89 -4.94
CA VAL A 172 8.79 -2.58 -3.50
C VAL A 172 8.81 -3.86 -2.68
N ILE A 173 8.05 -4.88 -3.07
CA ILE A 173 8.06 -6.19 -2.41
C ILE A 173 9.49 -6.75 -2.40
N ALA A 174 10.16 -6.77 -3.56
CA ALA A 174 11.54 -7.22 -3.66
C ALA A 174 12.52 -6.40 -2.79
N ALA A 175 12.29 -5.09 -2.64
CA ALA A 175 13.09 -4.25 -1.75
C ALA A 175 12.85 -4.60 -0.28
N LEU A 176 11.61 -4.81 0.13
CA LEU A 176 11.26 -5.22 1.49
C LEU A 176 11.84 -6.59 1.84
N GLU A 177 11.80 -7.56 0.93
CA GLU A 177 12.44 -8.89 1.12
C GLU A 177 13.96 -8.77 1.33
N LYS A 178 14.63 -7.92 0.55
CA LYS A 178 16.07 -7.66 0.71
C LYS A 178 16.38 -6.95 2.03
N ILE A 179 15.59 -5.95 2.41
CA ILE A 179 15.73 -5.26 3.71
C ILE A 179 15.54 -6.27 4.84
N SER A 180 14.51 -7.11 4.77
CA SER A 180 14.23 -8.14 5.78
C SER A 180 15.40 -9.09 5.98
N THR A 181 15.98 -9.58 4.89
CA THR A 181 17.12 -10.51 4.92
C THR A 181 18.41 -9.87 5.49
N ASN A 182 18.56 -8.54 5.36
CA ASN A 182 19.79 -7.82 5.72
C ASN A 182 19.60 -6.84 6.87
N ARG A 183 18.53 -7.00 7.66
CA ARG A 183 18.24 -6.11 8.77
C ARG A 183 19.22 -6.38 9.90
N SER A 184 19.95 -5.36 10.34
CA SER A 184 20.90 -5.44 11.47
C SER A 184 20.24 -5.33 12.86
N GLY A 185 18.91 -5.21 12.91
CA GLY A 185 18.16 -4.93 14.14
C GLY A 185 18.23 -3.47 14.59
N GLY A 186 17.80 -3.22 15.83
CA GLY A 186 17.78 -1.88 16.46
C GLY A 186 16.38 -1.28 16.57
N ASN A 187 16.24 -0.23 17.38
CA ASN A 187 14.97 0.43 17.66
C ASN A 187 14.62 1.49 16.60
N SER A 188 14.54 1.08 15.33
CA SER A 188 14.19 1.95 14.19
C SER A 188 12.69 1.97 13.98
N LYS A 189 12.16 3.10 13.55
CA LYS A 189 10.74 3.31 13.33
C LYS A 189 10.36 3.18 11.86
N PHE A 190 9.12 2.77 11.57
CA PHE A 190 8.62 2.60 10.20
C PHE A 190 7.23 3.21 10.05
N ALA A 191 7.03 3.95 8.96
CA ALA A 191 5.74 4.52 8.57
C ALA A 191 5.51 4.37 7.06
N ALA A 192 4.27 4.54 6.61
CA ALA A 192 3.96 4.45 5.18
C ALA A 192 3.00 5.53 4.68
N VAL A 193 3.16 5.90 3.41
CA VAL A 193 2.26 6.78 2.67
C VAL A 193 1.84 6.07 1.39
N ALA A 194 0.57 5.67 1.30
CA ALA A 194 0.02 5.02 0.13
C ALA A 194 -0.91 5.96 -0.65
N ASN A 195 -0.94 5.81 -1.96
CA ASN A 195 -1.91 6.49 -2.80
C ASN A 195 -2.51 5.55 -3.85
N CYS A 196 -3.77 5.77 -4.22
CA CYS A 196 -4.44 4.97 -5.26
C CYS A 196 -5.15 5.86 -6.29
N GLY A 197 -5.58 5.25 -7.40
CA GLY A 197 -6.38 5.92 -8.44
C GLY A 197 -7.88 5.98 -8.13
N PHE A 198 -8.33 5.32 -7.06
CA PHE A 198 -9.73 5.34 -6.61
C PHE A 198 -9.97 6.53 -5.69
N PRO A 199 -11.13 7.20 -5.74
CA PRO A 199 -11.39 8.35 -4.87
C PRO A 199 -11.43 7.97 -3.39
N GLU A 200 -11.77 6.71 -3.08
CA GLU A 200 -11.83 6.22 -1.71
C GLU A 200 -10.43 5.77 -1.21
N ALA A 201 -9.97 6.31 -0.08
CA ALA A 201 -8.63 6.00 0.45
C ALA A 201 -8.49 4.56 0.98
N HIS A 202 -9.58 3.94 1.43
CA HIS A 202 -9.60 2.58 2.00
C HIS A 202 -9.16 1.48 1.02
N HIS A 203 -9.06 1.79 -0.28
CA HIS A 203 -8.45 0.87 -1.25
C HIS A 203 -6.98 0.54 -0.89
N ASN A 204 -6.30 1.40 -0.14
CA ASN A 204 -4.91 1.20 0.26
C ASN A 204 -4.75 0.30 1.50
N ASP A 205 -5.85 -0.02 2.19
CA ASP A 205 -5.84 -0.63 3.52
C ASP A 205 -5.10 -1.97 3.58
N ALA A 206 -5.28 -2.83 2.58
CA ALA A 206 -4.59 -4.12 2.51
C ALA A 206 -3.07 -3.95 2.37
N ALA A 207 -2.63 -3.02 1.51
CA ALA A 207 -1.22 -2.76 1.28
C ALA A 207 -0.54 -2.11 2.50
N LEU A 208 -1.25 -1.22 3.20
CA LEU A 208 -0.81 -0.67 4.48
C LEU A 208 -0.81 -1.74 5.58
N GLY A 209 -1.77 -2.67 5.51
CA GLY A 209 -1.80 -4.00 6.14
C GLY A 209 -0.43 -4.66 6.15
N ILE A 210 0.06 -4.91 4.94
CA ILE A 210 1.34 -5.57 4.66
C ILE A 210 2.51 -4.74 5.20
N CYS A 211 2.48 -3.41 5.10
CA CYS A 211 3.57 -2.56 5.63
C CYS A 211 3.75 -2.68 7.14
N ALA A 212 2.67 -2.70 7.92
CA ALA A 212 2.80 -2.84 9.38
C ALA A 212 3.24 -4.25 9.78
N GLU A 213 2.77 -5.26 9.06
CA GLU A 213 3.22 -6.64 9.28
C GLU A 213 4.72 -6.77 8.95
N PHE A 214 5.17 -6.19 7.85
CA PHE A 214 6.58 -6.07 7.53
C PHE A 214 7.36 -5.37 8.63
N ALA A 215 6.86 -4.25 9.15
CA ALA A 215 7.50 -3.51 10.24
C ALA A 215 7.67 -4.41 11.47
N SER A 216 6.58 -5.05 11.92
CA SER A 216 6.56 -5.95 13.08
C SER A 216 7.52 -7.12 12.93
N GLN A 217 7.51 -7.81 11.78
CA GLN A 217 8.38 -8.98 11.55
C GLN A 217 9.87 -8.64 11.46
N ASN A 218 10.20 -7.38 11.17
CA ASN A 218 11.58 -6.92 10.97
C ASN A 218 12.09 -6.01 12.09
N GLY A 219 11.42 -6.03 13.24
CA GLY A 219 11.85 -5.30 14.44
C GLY A 219 11.73 -3.78 14.32
N PHE A 220 10.89 -3.28 13.41
CA PHE A 220 10.59 -1.86 13.36
C PHE A 220 9.42 -1.51 14.29
N GLU A 221 9.52 -0.33 14.88
CA GLU A 221 8.40 0.29 15.58
C GLU A 221 7.43 0.94 14.57
N TRP A 222 6.20 0.43 14.45
CA TRP A 222 5.22 0.95 13.51
C TRP A 222 4.59 2.26 14.03
N LEU A 223 4.81 3.36 13.29
CA LEU A 223 4.27 4.68 13.59
C LEU A 223 2.97 5.00 12.84
N GLY A 224 2.44 4.05 12.07
CA GLY A 224 1.20 4.23 11.33
C GLY A 224 1.39 4.64 9.88
N SER A 225 0.27 4.99 9.27
CA SER A 225 0.19 5.21 7.82
C SER A 225 -0.80 6.27 7.41
N LEU A 226 -0.54 6.83 6.23
CA LEU A 226 -1.38 7.79 5.52
C LEU A 226 -1.84 7.20 4.19
N ALA A 227 -3.11 7.42 3.84
CA ALA A 227 -3.71 6.94 2.60
C ALA A 227 -4.38 8.09 1.83
N LEU A 228 -3.99 8.28 0.57
CA LEU A 228 -4.63 9.23 -0.33
C LEU A 228 -5.43 8.50 -1.42
N GLY A 229 -6.74 8.78 -1.46
CA GLY A 229 -7.59 8.46 -2.60
C GLY A 229 -7.41 9.46 -3.75
N GLY A 230 -7.51 8.99 -4.99
CA GLY A 230 -7.51 9.82 -6.20
C GLY A 230 -6.15 10.47 -6.49
N GLY A 231 -5.06 9.92 -5.94
CA GLY A 231 -3.75 10.55 -5.97
C GLY A 231 -3.23 10.86 -7.37
N GLU A 232 -3.56 10.03 -8.37
CA GLU A 232 -3.18 10.28 -9.77
C GLU A 232 -3.96 11.45 -10.38
N GLY A 233 -5.26 11.57 -10.07
CA GLY A 233 -6.12 12.65 -10.57
C GLY A 233 -5.95 13.97 -9.84
N LEU A 234 -5.47 13.94 -8.59
CA LEU A 234 -5.29 15.12 -7.75
C LEU A 234 -3.87 15.68 -7.82
N VAL A 235 -2.86 14.83 -7.64
CA VAL A 235 -1.46 15.25 -7.50
C VAL A 235 -0.68 15.05 -8.79
N HIS A 236 -0.92 13.95 -9.51
CA HIS A 236 -0.28 13.63 -10.80
C HIS A 236 1.26 13.77 -10.84
N GLY A 237 1.92 13.61 -9.68
CA GLY A 237 3.37 13.83 -9.55
C GLY A 237 3.84 15.28 -9.59
N THR A 238 2.93 16.26 -9.52
CA THR A 238 3.27 17.67 -9.30
C THR A 238 3.80 17.85 -7.87
N PRO A 239 4.91 18.59 -7.65
CA PRO A 239 5.37 18.95 -6.31
C PRO A 239 4.28 19.69 -5.51
N LEU A 240 4.04 19.29 -4.26
CA LEU A 240 2.90 19.85 -3.49
C LEU A 240 3.05 21.35 -3.16
N ASN A 241 4.27 21.84 -3.08
CA ASN A 241 4.58 23.26 -2.88
C ASN A 241 4.13 24.13 -4.07
N GLU A 242 4.14 23.58 -5.29
CA GLU A 242 3.65 24.24 -6.51
C GLU A 242 2.12 24.16 -6.64
N MET A 243 1.45 23.37 -5.80
CA MET A 243 0.01 23.19 -5.83
C MET A 243 -0.72 24.12 -4.86
N SER A 244 -1.86 24.64 -5.32
CA SER A 244 -2.82 25.43 -4.54
C SER A 244 -4.18 24.72 -4.46
N GLY A 245 -5.12 25.27 -3.68
CA GLY A 245 -6.50 24.77 -3.59
C GLY A 245 -6.61 23.33 -3.08
N PRO A 246 -7.00 22.34 -3.91
CA PRO A 246 -7.17 20.93 -3.51
C PRO A 246 -6.02 20.29 -2.73
N ALA A 247 -4.78 20.80 -2.89
CA ALA A 247 -3.61 20.30 -2.17
C ALA A 247 -3.46 20.83 -0.73
N ILE A 248 -4.19 21.86 -0.34
CA ILE A 248 -4.13 22.44 1.03
C ILE A 248 -4.40 21.39 2.12
N PRO A 249 -5.50 20.61 2.09
CA PRO A 249 -5.73 19.58 3.11
C PRO A 249 -4.67 18.46 3.08
N ILE A 250 -4.14 18.13 1.90
CA ILE A 250 -3.06 17.14 1.74
C ILE A 250 -1.79 17.64 2.46
N LYS A 251 -1.37 18.88 2.19
CA LYS A 251 -0.21 19.50 2.83
C LYS A 251 -0.37 19.56 4.35
N LYS A 252 -1.53 20.00 4.83
CA LYS A 252 -1.82 20.07 6.27
C LYS A 252 -1.77 18.71 6.96
N SER A 253 -2.28 17.66 6.31
CA SER A 253 -2.15 16.30 6.86
C SER A 253 -0.69 15.86 6.98
N LEU A 254 0.10 16.09 5.92
CA LEU A 254 1.53 15.76 5.91
C LEU A 254 2.35 16.58 6.92
N GLU A 255 1.97 17.83 7.17
CA GLU A 255 2.58 18.69 8.20
C GLU A 255 2.32 18.16 9.62
N ILE A 256 1.08 17.76 9.92
CA ILE A 256 0.71 17.14 11.21
C ILE A 256 1.49 15.82 11.39
N ALA A 257 1.57 15.01 10.34
CA ALA A 257 2.33 13.77 10.37
C ALA A 257 3.83 14.03 10.55
N ALA A 258 4.41 15.02 9.85
CA ALA A 258 5.81 15.40 10.00
C ALA A 258 6.15 15.78 11.44
N GLU A 259 5.28 16.55 12.09
CA GLU A 259 5.48 16.95 13.48
C GLU A 259 5.58 15.76 14.43
N ALA A 260 4.61 14.85 14.35
CA ALA A 260 4.60 13.65 15.18
C ALA A 260 5.81 12.76 14.87
N LEU A 261 6.07 12.50 13.59
CA LEU A 261 7.18 11.64 13.16
C LEU A 261 8.54 12.21 13.58
N SER A 262 8.77 13.52 13.49
CA SER A 262 10.02 14.16 13.96
C SER A 262 10.26 13.94 15.45
N ASN A 263 9.20 13.90 16.25
CA ASN A 263 9.26 13.61 17.69
C ASN A 263 9.29 12.11 18.01
N GLY A 264 9.33 11.23 16.99
CA GLY A 264 9.28 9.79 17.15
C GLY A 264 7.91 9.26 17.56
N GLN A 265 6.85 10.05 17.37
CA GLN A 265 5.49 9.72 17.74
C GLN A 265 4.70 9.12 16.55
N PRO A 266 3.67 8.29 16.82
CA PRO A 266 2.77 7.81 15.80
C PRO A 266 2.04 8.93 15.04
N ILE A 267 1.75 8.68 13.77
CA ILE A 267 0.94 9.56 12.93
C ILE A 267 -0.45 9.73 13.56
N PRO A 268 -0.85 10.97 13.91
CA PRO A 268 -2.12 11.21 14.59
C PRO A 268 -3.33 10.81 13.74
N GLN A 269 -4.40 10.33 14.38
CA GLN A 269 -5.64 9.97 13.68
C GLN A 269 -6.21 11.15 12.89
N SER A 270 -6.07 12.38 13.39
CA SER A 270 -6.48 13.61 12.69
C SER A 270 -5.78 13.81 11.35
N ALA A 271 -4.49 13.44 11.23
CA ALA A 271 -3.77 13.49 9.96
C ALA A 271 -4.31 12.43 8.99
N ARG A 272 -4.55 11.21 9.49
CA ARG A 272 -5.10 10.09 8.72
C ARG A 272 -6.48 10.41 8.15
N ASP A 273 -7.38 10.88 9.00
CA ASP A 273 -8.75 11.26 8.61
C ASP A 273 -8.76 12.41 7.61
N LEU A 274 -7.88 13.40 7.80
CA LEU A 274 -7.78 14.55 6.91
C LEU A 274 -7.31 14.14 5.50
N LEU A 275 -6.35 13.22 5.38
CA LEU A 275 -5.87 12.76 4.07
C LEU A 275 -6.83 11.79 3.39
N ALA A 276 -7.50 10.95 4.18
CA ALA A 276 -8.44 9.95 3.67
C ALA A 276 -9.73 10.57 3.12
N LYS A 277 -10.03 11.83 3.51
CA LYS A 277 -11.22 12.55 3.05
C LYS A 277 -11.16 12.84 1.54
N PRO A 278 -12.16 12.41 0.75
CA PRO A 278 -12.22 12.74 -0.66
C PRO A 278 -12.23 14.25 -0.88
N VAL A 279 -11.26 14.76 -1.63
CA VAL A 279 -11.17 16.19 -1.97
C VAL A 279 -12.28 16.61 -2.95
N ILE A 280 -12.71 15.67 -3.79
CA ILE A 280 -13.79 15.83 -4.77
C ILE A 280 -14.84 14.75 -4.49
N PRO A 281 -16.16 15.04 -4.57
CA PRO A 281 -17.19 14.04 -4.43
C PRO A 281 -16.99 12.85 -5.40
N ASN A 282 -17.17 11.61 -4.91
CA ASN A 282 -16.84 10.40 -5.68
C ASN A 282 -17.57 10.30 -7.02
N TRP A 283 -18.82 10.77 -7.10
CA TRP A 283 -19.59 10.78 -8.35
C TRP A 283 -18.94 11.69 -9.39
N LEU A 284 -18.48 12.88 -8.97
CA LEU A 284 -17.83 13.86 -9.83
C LEU A 284 -16.45 13.36 -10.30
N TYR A 285 -15.68 12.74 -9.41
CA TYR A 285 -14.43 12.06 -9.75
C TYR A 285 -14.63 10.98 -10.83
N LYS A 286 -15.65 10.13 -10.66
CA LYS A 286 -15.98 9.06 -11.62
C LYS A 286 -16.41 9.62 -12.98
N MET A 287 -17.19 10.71 -13.00
CA MET A 287 -17.58 11.37 -14.25
C MET A 287 -16.38 11.94 -15.01
N PHE A 288 -15.52 12.72 -14.35
CA PHE A 288 -14.35 13.33 -15.00
C PHE A 288 -13.35 12.28 -15.49
N GLY A 289 -13.10 11.23 -14.69
CA GLY A 289 -12.27 10.11 -15.12
C GLY A 289 -12.84 9.43 -16.38
N GLY A 290 -14.15 9.17 -16.41
CA GLY A 290 -14.83 8.59 -17.57
C GLY A 290 -14.74 9.47 -18.83
N PHE A 291 -14.87 10.79 -18.68
CA PHE A 291 -14.70 11.73 -19.77
C PHE A 291 -13.27 11.72 -20.32
N GLY A 292 -12.26 11.77 -19.44
CA GLY A 292 -10.85 11.74 -19.83
C GLY A 292 -10.49 10.47 -20.61
N TRP A 293 -10.97 9.30 -20.17
CA TRP A 293 -10.78 8.06 -20.92
C TRP A 293 -11.44 8.08 -22.30
N LYS A 294 -12.67 8.59 -22.43
CA LYS A 294 -13.36 8.75 -23.72
C LYS A 294 -12.62 9.70 -24.67
N GLN A 295 -12.08 10.81 -24.15
CA GLN A 295 -11.32 11.77 -24.95
C GLN A 295 -10.00 11.16 -25.44
N SER A 296 -9.26 10.48 -24.57
CA SER A 296 -8.05 9.75 -24.94
C SER A 296 -8.33 8.68 -25.99
N ALA A 297 -9.41 7.90 -25.84
CA ALA A 297 -9.82 6.87 -26.79
C ALA A 297 -10.09 7.43 -28.19
N LYS A 298 -10.77 8.58 -28.28
CA LYS A 298 -11.04 9.27 -29.55
C LYS A 298 -9.75 9.63 -30.31
N LYS A 299 -8.69 10.04 -29.59
CA LYS A 299 -7.38 10.35 -30.20
C LYS A 299 -6.77 9.16 -30.96
N TYR A 300 -7.08 7.94 -30.52
CA TYR A 300 -6.63 6.69 -31.13
C TYR A 300 -7.68 6.04 -32.05
N GLY A 301 -8.74 6.76 -32.42
CA GLY A 301 -9.80 6.25 -33.29
C GLY A 301 -10.73 5.21 -32.65
N VAL A 302 -10.63 4.99 -31.33
CA VAL A 302 -11.47 4.03 -30.60
C VAL A 302 -12.85 4.64 -30.36
N LYS A 303 -13.88 4.05 -30.99
CA LYS A 303 -15.28 4.49 -30.86
C LYS A 303 -16.01 3.83 -29.69
N ASP A 304 -15.64 2.60 -29.37
CA ASP A 304 -16.25 1.83 -28.29
C ASP A 304 -15.17 1.33 -27.32
N LEU A 305 -15.21 1.86 -26.09
CA LEU A 305 -14.33 1.47 -24.99
C LEU A 305 -14.72 0.13 -24.35
N SER A 306 -15.89 -0.39 -24.69
CA SER A 306 -16.41 -1.67 -24.21
C SER A 306 -16.08 -2.84 -25.13
N SER A 307 -15.50 -2.58 -26.30
CA SER A 307 -15.01 -3.61 -27.22
C SER A 307 -14.13 -4.61 -26.50
N ARG A 308 -14.44 -5.90 -26.70
CA ARG A 308 -13.69 -7.03 -26.15
C ARG A 308 -12.59 -7.38 -27.17
N PRO A 309 -11.30 -7.31 -26.81
CA PRO A 309 -10.21 -7.68 -27.72
C PRO A 309 -10.08 -9.20 -27.94
N TYR A 310 -10.90 -9.99 -27.23
CA TYR A 310 -11.01 -11.45 -27.33
C TYR A 310 -12.49 -11.82 -27.45
#